data_AF-A0A8X7BJM2-F1
#
_entry.id   AF-A0A8X7BJM2-F1
#
_cell.length_a   1.000
_cell.length_b   1.000
_cell.length_c   1.000
_cell.angle_alpha   90.00
_cell.angle_beta   90.00
_cell.angle_gamma   90.00
#
_symmetry.space_group_name_H-M   'P 1'
#
loop_
_entity.id
_entity.type
_entity.pdbx_description
1 polymer ?
#
loop_
_entity_poly.entity_id
_entity_poly.type
_entity_poly.pdbx_seq_one_letter_code
_entity_poly.pdbx_strand_id
1 'polypeptide(L)'
;MLSSHPGAIYQQDNARPHTARLSQQCLQGYDVLPWPTRSPDLSPIENVRGRAGKATAAVPRYRRINCADAKTMAGSSTGSHK
;
A
#
# COMPACT_ATOMS: atom_id res chain seq x y z
N MET A 1 -1.19 -12.20 -21.50
CA MET A 1 0.24 -12.52 -21.35
C MET A 1 0.98 -11.20 -21.31
N LEU A 2 1.90 -11.03 -20.36
CA LEU A 2 2.80 -9.88 -20.38
C LEU A 2 3.60 -9.97 -21.70
N SER A 3 3.85 -8.87 -22.43
CA SER A 3 4.72 -8.86 -23.63
C SER A 3 6.17 -8.50 -23.31
N SER A 4 7.12 -9.32 -23.77
CA SER A 4 8.55 -9.09 -23.55
C SER A 4 9.03 -7.87 -24.35
N HIS A 5 9.80 -7.00 -23.72
CA HIS A 5 10.34 -5.79 -24.35
C HIS A 5 11.85 -5.97 -24.54
N PRO A 6 12.40 -5.76 -25.74
CA PRO A 6 13.83 -5.90 -25.99
C PRO A 6 14.67 -5.03 -25.05
N GLY A 7 15.60 -5.64 -24.32
CA GLY A 7 16.50 -4.94 -23.39
C GLY A 7 15.92 -4.66 -22.00
N ALA A 8 14.69 -5.11 -21.70
CA ALA A 8 14.10 -4.98 -20.37
C ALA A 8 14.38 -6.21 -19.50
N ILE A 9 14.75 -5.98 -18.23
CA ILE A 9 14.91 -7.02 -17.22
C ILE A 9 13.75 -6.92 -16.23
N TYR A 10 13.06 -8.03 -16.00
CA TYR A 10 12.00 -8.14 -15.01
C TYR A 10 12.58 -8.34 -13.61
N GLN A 11 12.11 -7.57 -12.64
CA GLN A 11 12.53 -7.66 -11.24
C GLN A 11 11.31 -7.85 -10.34
N GLN A 12 11.35 -8.88 -9.50
CA GLN A 12 10.35 -9.15 -8.46
C GLN A 12 11.05 -9.71 -7.22
N ASP A 13 10.41 -9.62 -6.06
CA ASP A 13 10.90 -10.26 -4.84
C ASP A 13 10.57 -11.77 -4.83
N ASN A 14 11.07 -12.47 -3.81
CA ASN A 14 10.85 -13.91 -3.62
C ASN A 14 9.59 -14.23 -2.79
N ALA A 15 8.56 -13.37 -2.75
CA ALA A 15 7.36 -13.71 -1.99
C ALA A 15 6.65 -14.93 -2.60
N ARG A 16 5.92 -15.69 -1.77
CA ARG A 16 5.32 -16.99 -2.16
C ARG A 16 4.48 -16.95 -3.44
N PRO A 17 3.66 -15.90 -3.71
CA PRO A 17 2.94 -15.79 -4.98
C PRO A 17 3.86 -15.65 -6.20
N HIS A 18 5.00 -14.98 -6.07
CA HIS A 18 5.96 -14.76 -7.15
C HIS A 18 6.75 -16.04 -7.50
N THR A 19 7.00 -16.88 -6.51
CA THR A 19 7.64 -18.20 -6.70
C THR A 19 6.66 -19.30 -7.11
N ALA A 20 5.35 -19.02 -7.17
CA ALA A 20 4.37 -20.01 -7.58
C ALA A 20 4.59 -20.45 -9.03
N ARG A 21 4.31 -21.73 -9.33
CA ARG A 21 4.54 -22.32 -10.65
C ARG A 21 3.89 -21.52 -11.78
N LEU A 22 2.64 -21.09 -11.60
CA LEU A 22 1.90 -20.30 -12.58
C LEU A 22 2.61 -18.96 -12.87
N SER A 23 3.10 -18.29 -11.84
CA SER A 23 3.85 -17.03 -11.96
C SER A 23 5.14 -17.25 -12.74
N GLN A 24 5.86 -18.35 -12.47
CA GLN A 24 7.08 -18.69 -13.20
C GLN A 24 6.80 -19.04 -14.68
N GLN A 25 5.69 -19.72 -14.98
CA GLN A 25 5.28 -20.02 -16.36
C GLN A 25 4.99 -18.74 -17.15
N CYS A 26 4.38 -17.72 -16.53
CA CYS A 26 4.15 -16.42 -17.16
C CYS A 26 5.45 -15.67 -17.49
N LEU A 27 6.59 -16.05 -16.89
CA LEU A 27 7.88 -15.38 -17.02
C LEU A 27 8.87 -16.13 -17.92
N GLN A 28 8.49 -17.28 -18.52
CA GLN A 28 9.40 -18.09 -19.35
C GLN A 28 10.00 -17.38 -20.58
N GLY A 29 9.52 -16.18 -20.94
CA GLY A 29 10.05 -15.36 -22.05
C GLY A 29 10.73 -14.05 -21.60
N TYR A 30 11.08 -13.94 -20.33
CA TYR A 30 11.65 -12.74 -19.74
C TYR A 30 13.01 -13.00 -19.13
N ASP A 31 13.90 -12.03 -19.26
CA ASP A 31 15.09 -11.95 -18.43
C ASP A 31 14.66 -11.52 -17.03
N VAL A 32 14.78 -12.40 -16.05
CA VAL A 32 14.42 -12.13 -14.65
C VAL A 32 15.68 -11.94 -13.82
N LEU A 33 15.76 -10.81 -13.11
CA LEU A 33 16.87 -10.56 -12.19
C LEU A 33 16.75 -11.47 -10.95
N PRO A 34 17.80 -12.24 -10.58
CA PRO A 34 17.77 -13.05 -9.37
C PRO A 34 17.74 -12.16 -8.13
N TRP A 35 16.79 -12.42 -7.23
CA TRP A 35 16.65 -11.65 -6.00
C TRP A 35 17.62 -12.15 -4.92
N PRO A 36 18.46 -11.30 -4.30
CA PRO A 36 19.30 -11.69 -3.18
C PRO A 36 18.46 -12.09 -1.96
N THR A 37 18.85 -13.17 -1.30
CA THR A 37 18.09 -13.74 -0.18
C THR A 37 18.11 -12.79 1.02
N ARG A 38 16.93 -12.49 1.60
CA ARG A 38 16.74 -11.62 2.79
C ARG A 38 17.08 -10.13 2.59
N SER A 39 16.88 -9.59 1.39
CA SER A 39 17.06 -8.16 1.12
C SER A 39 15.74 -7.45 0.79
N PRO A 40 14.83 -7.22 1.76
CA PRO A 40 13.60 -6.46 1.53
C PRO A 40 13.88 -4.98 1.24
N ASP A 41 15.01 -4.46 1.71
CA ASP A 41 15.52 -3.10 1.48
C ASP A 41 15.82 -2.80 0.01
N LEU A 42 16.18 -3.83 -0.74
CA LEU A 42 16.48 -3.70 -2.18
C LEU A 42 15.21 -3.64 -3.03
N SER A 43 14.04 -3.97 -2.48
CA SER A 43 12.76 -3.97 -3.21
C SER A 43 12.30 -2.55 -3.49
N PRO A 44 12.22 -2.13 -4.78
CA PRO A 44 11.70 -0.81 -5.12
C PRO A 44 10.30 -0.59 -4.55
N ILE A 45 9.47 -1.64 -4.46
CA ILE A 45 8.11 -1.53 -3.95
C ILE A 45 8.07 -1.36 -2.44
N GLU A 46 8.95 -2.03 -1.69
CA GLU A 46 9.04 -1.85 -0.23
C GLU A 46 9.66 -0.49 0.14
N ASN A 47 10.61 -0.01 -0.66
CA ASN A 47 11.15 1.34 -0.49
C ASN A 47 10.06 2.42 -0.73
N VAL A 48 9.28 2.31 -1.82
CA VAL A 48 8.15 3.21 -2.09
C VAL A 48 7.07 3.08 -1.01
N ARG A 49 6.74 1.86 -0.58
CA ARG A 49 5.78 1.60 0.50
C ARG A 49 6.25 2.25 1.81
N GLY A 50 7.52 2.12 2.17
CA GLY A 50 8.10 2.74 3.38
C GLY A 50 8.04 4.26 3.33
N ARG A 51 8.31 4.87 2.16
CA ARG A 51 8.16 6.32 1.94
C ARG A 51 6.69 6.75 2.02
N ALA A 52 5.78 6.01 1.41
CA ALA A 52 4.35 6.30 1.42
C ALA A 52 3.72 6.11 2.82
N GLY A 53 4.15 5.11 3.59
CA GLY A 53 3.68 4.84 4.94
C GLY A 53 3.98 5.98 5.92
N LYS A 54 5.09 6.70 5.71
CA LYS A 54 5.41 7.90 6.49
C LYS A 54 4.44 9.05 6.20
N ALA A 55 3.97 9.18 4.97
CA ALA A 55 2.98 10.19 4.58
C ALA A 55 1.58 9.84 5.13
N THR A 56 1.22 8.55 5.20
CA THR A 56 -0.09 8.12 5.73
C THR A 56 -0.16 8.13 7.26
N ALA A 57 0.97 8.04 7.97
CA ALA A 57 1.02 8.19 9.42
C ALA A 57 0.59 9.59 9.91
N ALA A 58 0.70 10.61 9.04
CA ALA A 58 0.20 11.97 9.31
C ALA A 58 -1.30 12.12 9.03
N VAL A 59 -1.96 11.14 8.40
CA VAL A 59 -3.41 11.18 8.16
C VAL A 59 -4.11 10.83 9.48
N PRO A 60 -4.98 11.71 10.00
CA PRO A 60 -5.72 11.41 11.22
C PRO A 60 -6.47 10.09 11.01
N ARG A 61 -6.14 9.08 11.82
CA ARG A 61 -6.96 7.87 11.95
C ARG A 61 -8.39 8.35 12.18
N TYR A 62 -9.33 7.90 11.34
CA TYR A 62 -10.75 8.24 11.46
C TYR A 62 -11.13 8.26 12.93
N ARG A 63 -11.41 9.46 13.45
CA ARG A 63 -11.69 9.65 14.87
C ARG A 63 -13.01 8.93 15.11
N ARG A 64 -12.98 7.85 15.89
CA ARG A 64 -14.19 7.16 16.31
C ARG A 64 -15.02 8.16 17.12
N ILE A 65 -16.07 8.72 16.50
CA ILE A 65 -17.02 9.60 17.18
C ILE A 65 -17.78 8.70 18.15
N ASN A 66 -17.64 8.97 19.45
CA ASN A 66 -18.42 8.27 20.46
C ASN A 66 -19.73 9.04 20.70
N CYS A 67 -20.75 8.36 21.23
CA CYS A 67 -22.05 8.96 21.53
C CYS A 67 -21.97 10.18 22.46
N ALA A 68 -20.91 10.29 23.26
CA ALA A 68 -20.65 11.44 24.13
C ALA A 68 -20.33 12.74 23.34
N ASP A 69 -19.66 12.63 22.18
CA ASP A 69 -19.26 13.78 21.35
C ASP A 69 -20.47 14.39 20.61
N ALA A 70 -21.58 13.64 20.48
CA ALA A 70 -22.80 14.11 19.81
C ALA A 70 -23.53 15.21 20.60
N LYS A 71 -23.29 15.33 21.92
CA LYS A 71 -23.93 16.37 22.75
C LYS A 71 -23.34 17.77 22.59
N THR A 72 -22.15 17.90 22.00
CA THR A 72 -21.51 19.22 21.80
C THR A 72 -22.02 19.94 20.55
N MET A 73 -22.64 19.25 19.60
CA MET A 73 -23.17 19.86 18.36
C MET A 73 -24.64 20.30 18.47
N ALA A 74 -25.30 20.02 19.59
CA ALA A 74 -26.68 20.41 19.86
C ALA A 74 -26.73 21.42 21.02
N GLY A 75 -26.45 22.68 20.73
CA GLY A 75 -26.65 23.73 21.74
C GLY A 75 -26.30 25.13 21.28
N SER A 76 -27.27 25.82 20.66
CA SER A 76 -27.66 27.20 21.01
C SER A 76 -28.81 27.67 20.11
N SER A 77 -30.05 27.40 20.53
CA SER A 77 -31.22 28.18 20.10
C SER A 77 -31.81 28.79 21.36
N THR A 78 -31.41 30.03 21.64
CA THR A 78 -32.08 30.86 22.65
C THR A 78 -33.30 31.48 21.99
N GLY A 79 -34.46 30.82 22.14
CA GLY A 79 -35.77 31.40 21.85
C GLY A 79 -36.14 32.39 22.94
N SER A 80 -36.00 33.69 22.65
CA SER A 80 -36.46 34.78 23.50
C SER A 80 -37.97 34.97 23.30
N HIS A 81 -38.77 34.68 24.31
CA HIS A 81 -40.19 35.04 24.36
C HIS A 81 -40.33 36.53 24.70
N LYS A 82 -41.04 37.29 23.86
CA LYS A 82 -41.84 38.46 24.22
C LYS A 82 -43.00 38.60 23.24
#